data_AF-A0AAV9WGE8-F1
#
_entry.id   AF-A0AAV9WGE8-F1
#
_cell.length_a   1.000
_cell.length_b   1.000
_cell.length_c   1.000
_cell.angle_alpha   90.00
_cell.angle_beta   90.00
_cell.angle_gamma   90.00
#
_symmetry.space_group_name_H-M   'P 1'
#
loop_
_entity.id
_entity.type
_entity.pdbx_description
1 polymer ?
#
loop_
_entity_poly.entity_id
_entity_poly.type
_entity_poly.pdbx_seq_one_letter_code
_entity_poly.pdbx_strand_id
1 'polypeptide(L)'
;MRGGSATTPARSDPQNRDSYPESDATPGQFGAGRSLDSLAAQPKINNRRSITSVPSQASTKLYRATTLERARRFYNQDTGIFDEPSFGSRPGDLSGLTPLTYWTPQREVADAYAGYLKHRIPFAKITITEVEVGEQFLETLRPVCLWATANDSMNPVFQEFTWLSRNERDFHQIPPRLRFLSDCNILIANILAHKNIKYERTEDWRLIERSDLLEIKIDGENRLGIQWVFRSRESREAFEQHCRGNVKQNNINMLAVSEVSEMAETMGRQ
;
A
#
# COMPACT_ATOMS: atom_id res chain seq x y z
N MET A 1 -31.59 19.96 -57.79
CA MET A 1 -32.05 18.90 -56.85
C MET A 1 -30.87 18.04 -56.45
N ARG A 2 -30.91 17.50 -55.22
CA ARG A 2 -29.87 16.79 -54.45
C ARG A 2 -28.93 17.70 -53.64
N GLY A 3 -29.43 18.10 -52.47
CA GLY A 3 -28.60 18.50 -51.34
C GLY A 3 -28.01 17.26 -50.65
N GLY A 4 -26.73 17.31 -50.32
CA GLY A 4 -26.03 16.33 -49.50
C GLY A 4 -25.72 16.95 -48.14
N SER A 5 -26.41 16.47 -47.12
CA SER A 5 -26.18 16.82 -45.71
C SER A 5 -24.98 16.01 -45.20
N ALA A 6 -23.93 16.69 -44.76
CA ALA A 6 -22.78 16.07 -44.10
C ALA A 6 -22.97 16.15 -42.58
N THR A 7 -23.44 15.06 -41.99
CA THR A 7 -23.55 14.85 -40.55
C THR A 7 -22.16 14.59 -39.95
N THR A 8 -21.75 15.48 -39.06
CA THR A 8 -20.58 15.29 -38.19
C THR A 8 -20.94 14.30 -37.07
N PRO A 9 -20.14 13.25 -36.79
CA PRO A 9 -20.39 12.41 -35.64
C PRO A 9 -19.90 13.09 -34.36
N ALA A 10 -20.79 13.14 -33.38
CA ALA A 10 -20.53 13.58 -32.01
C ALA A 10 -19.44 12.72 -31.37
N ARG A 11 -18.36 13.37 -30.91
CA ARG A 11 -17.34 12.76 -30.08
C ARG A 11 -17.90 12.69 -28.66
N SER A 12 -18.37 11.52 -28.27
CA SER A 12 -18.79 11.22 -26.89
C SER A 12 -17.55 11.14 -26.00
N ASP A 13 -17.39 12.10 -25.11
CA ASP A 13 -16.47 12.01 -23.97
C ASP A 13 -16.89 10.82 -23.08
N PRO A 14 -16.01 9.85 -22.81
CA PRO A 14 -16.26 8.88 -21.77
C PRO A 14 -16.11 9.58 -20.42
N GLN A 15 -17.26 9.90 -19.81
CA GLN A 15 -17.35 10.23 -18.40
C GLN A 15 -16.68 9.10 -17.59
N ASN A 16 -15.53 9.42 -17.00
CA ASN A 16 -14.79 8.52 -16.13
C ASN A 16 -15.58 8.36 -14.83
N ARG A 17 -16.32 7.26 -14.74
CA ARG A 17 -17.06 6.81 -13.55
C ARG A 17 -16.07 6.19 -12.56
N ASP A 18 -15.40 7.02 -11.78
CA ASP A 18 -14.78 6.59 -10.52
C ASP A 18 -15.69 7.00 -9.35
N SER A 19 -16.95 6.53 -9.41
CA SER A 19 -17.89 6.59 -8.29
C SER A 19 -17.71 5.30 -7.48
N TYR A 20 -16.96 5.36 -6.39
CA TYR A 20 -16.85 4.22 -5.46
C TYR A 20 -18.15 4.12 -4.64
N PRO A 21 -18.84 2.96 -4.64
CA PRO A 21 -19.94 2.75 -3.70
C PRO A 21 -19.37 2.53 -2.30
N GLU A 22 -19.84 3.33 -1.34
CA GLU A 22 -19.70 3.07 0.10
C GLU A 22 -20.41 1.75 0.42
N SER A 23 -19.67 0.77 0.93
CA SER A 23 -20.23 -0.48 1.43
C SER A 23 -20.23 -0.46 2.96
N ASP A 24 -21.41 -0.22 3.53
CA ASP A 24 -21.69 -0.40 4.96
C ASP A 24 -21.60 -1.90 5.33
N ALA A 25 -20.61 -2.26 6.14
CA ALA A 25 -20.47 -3.59 6.72
C ALA A 25 -20.71 -3.52 8.24
N THR A 26 -21.88 -3.98 8.67
CA THR A 26 -22.27 -4.12 10.08
C THR A 26 -21.55 -5.31 10.73
N PRO A 27 -20.87 -5.16 11.88
CA PRO A 27 -20.30 -6.30 12.59
C PRO A 27 -21.35 -7.02 13.46
N GLY A 28 -21.53 -8.32 13.21
CA GLY A 28 -22.35 -9.22 14.03
C GLY A 28 -21.66 -9.61 15.35
N GLN A 29 -22.46 -9.65 16.41
CA GLN A 29 -22.11 -10.08 17.76
C GLN A 29 -21.88 -11.60 17.85
N PHE A 30 -20.80 -12.03 18.50
CA PHE A 30 -20.68 -13.39 19.05
C PHE A 30 -20.01 -13.40 20.43
N GLY A 31 -20.79 -13.81 21.43
CA GLY A 31 -20.48 -14.95 22.31
C GLY A 31 -19.32 -14.85 23.31
N ALA A 32 -19.68 -14.65 24.58
CA ALA A 32 -18.80 -14.70 25.75
C ALA A 32 -18.38 -16.12 26.17
N GLY A 33 -17.23 -16.19 26.86
CA GLY A 33 -17.03 -17.10 28.01
C GLY A 33 -15.74 -17.92 28.01
N ARG A 34 -14.80 -17.59 28.91
CA ARG A 34 -14.49 -18.39 30.12
C ARG A 34 -13.35 -17.76 30.94
N SER A 35 -13.62 -17.68 32.24
CA SER A 35 -12.73 -17.33 33.34
C SER A 35 -11.87 -18.52 33.75
N LEU A 36 -10.65 -18.27 34.23
CA LEU A 36 -10.05 -19.02 35.33
C LEU A 36 -8.90 -18.23 35.97
N ASP A 37 -9.11 -17.92 37.25
CA ASP A 37 -8.15 -17.40 38.22
C ASP A 37 -6.94 -18.34 38.39
N SER A 38 -5.76 -17.78 38.70
CA SER A 38 -5.14 -18.01 40.02
C SER A 38 -3.77 -17.31 40.15
N LEU A 39 -3.60 -16.73 41.32
CA LEU A 39 -2.47 -15.96 41.84
C LEU A 39 -1.27 -16.84 42.21
N ALA A 40 -0.06 -16.35 41.96
CA ALA A 40 1.09 -16.61 42.82
C ALA A 40 2.03 -15.41 42.84
N ALA A 41 2.15 -14.79 44.02
CA ALA A 41 3.05 -13.70 44.36
C ALA A 41 4.51 -14.16 44.41
N GLN A 42 5.45 -13.28 44.03
CA GLN A 42 6.91 -13.38 44.25
C GLN A 42 7.56 -11.97 44.16
N PRO A 43 8.78 -11.75 44.69
CA PRO A 43 9.05 -10.76 45.74
C PRO A 43 9.58 -9.39 45.29
N LYS A 44 9.44 -8.41 46.19
CA LYS A 44 10.01 -7.05 46.11
C LYS A 44 11.54 -7.10 46.15
N ILE A 45 12.19 -6.82 45.02
CA ILE A 45 13.62 -6.52 44.94
C ILE A 45 13.78 -5.01 44.72
N ASN A 46 14.16 -4.29 45.78
CA ASN A 46 14.64 -2.92 45.69
C ASN A 46 16.03 -2.92 45.06
N ASN A 47 16.12 -2.69 43.75
CA ASN A 47 17.38 -2.39 43.07
C ASN A 47 17.25 -1.04 42.39
N ARG A 48 17.76 0.00 43.06
CA ARG A 48 17.92 1.34 42.50
C ARG A 48 19.13 1.30 41.56
N ARG A 49 18.94 0.74 40.36
CA ARG A 49 19.92 0.79 39.28
C ARG A 49 19.82 2.15 38.59
N SER A 50 20.97 2.79 38.43
CA SER A 50 21.19 3.92 37.55
C SER A 50 20.51 3.67 36.20
N ILE A 51 19.68 4.61 35.76
CA ILE A 51 18.96 4.56 34.48
C ILE A 51 20.02 4.68 33.37
N THR A 52 20.60 3.54 32.98
CA THR A 52 21.25 3.41 31.68
C THR A 52 20.16 3.62 30.64
N SER A 53 20.33 4.63 29.78
CA SER A 53 19.46 4.86 28.63
C SER A 53 19.29 3.54 27.89
N VAL A 54 18.08 2.99 27.89
CA VAL A 54 17.75 1.80 27.11
C VAL A 54 18.11 2.13 25.67
N PRO A 55 18.96 1.34 24.99
CA PRO A 55 19.24 1.57 23.58
C PRO A 55 17.90 1.64 22.86
N SER A 56 17.67 2.71 22.09
CA SER A 56 16.41 2.86 21.36
C SER A 56 16.22 1.59 20.53
N GLN A 57 15.14 0.85 20.79
CA GLN A 57 14.84 -0.35 20.04
C GLN A 57 14.80 0.03 18.56
N ALA A 58 15.46 -0.77 17.72
CA ALA A 58 15.48 -0.51 16.30
C ALA A 58 14.04 -0.54 15.73
N SER A 59 13.75 0.44 14.89
CA SER A 59 12.43 0.64 14.31
C SER A 59 12.55 0.93 12.82
N THR A 60 11.53 0.50 12.07
CA THR A 60 11.37 0.75 10.64
C THR A 60 10.24 1.74 10.44
N LYS A 61 10.50 2.80 9.68
CA LYS A 61 9.45 3.73 9.27
C LYS A 61 8.78 3.24 8.01
N LEU A 62 7.45 3.35 7.96
CA LEU A 62 6.65 3.09 6.79
C LEU A 62 5.91 4.37 6.38
N TYR A 63 5.84 4.59 5.07
CA TYR A 63 5.29 5.80 4.47
C TYR A 63 4.16 5.45 3.51
N ARG A 64 3.20 6.36 3.38
CA ARG A 64 2.16 6.33 2.35
C ARG A 64 1.73 7.74 1.99
N ALA A 65 1.72 8.07 0.71
CA ALA A 65 1.13 9.31 0.21
C ALA A 65 -0.37 9.13 -0.08
N THR A 66 -1.16 10.13 0.28
CA THR A 66 -2.61 10.14 0.06
C THR A 66 -3.14 11.58 0.02
N THR A 67 -4.43 11.76 -0.25
CA THR A 67 -5.09 13.07 -0.06
C THR A 67 -5.30 13.33 1.43
N LEU A 68 -5.28 14.60 1.83
CA LEU A 68 -5.53 15.01 3.22
C LEU A 68 -6.87 14.48 3.76
N GLU A 69 -7.90 14.44 2.91
CA GLU A 69 -9.20 13.89 3.28
C GLU A 69 -9.10 12.42 3.68
N ARG A 70 -8.45 11.59 2.86
CA ARG A 70 -8.24 10.17 3.18
C ARG A 70 -7.35 10.03 4.42
N ALA A 71 -6.29 10.83 4.56
CA ALA A 71 -5.41 10.79 5.73
C ALA A 71 -6.19 11.03 7.04
N ARG A 72 -7.15 11.97 7.04
CA ARG A 72 -7.99 12.27 8.20
C ARG A 72 -8.97 11.16 8.54
N ARG A 73 -9.49 10.44 7.54
CA ARG A 73 -10.35 9.26 7.76
C ARG A 73 -9.54 8.11 8.35
N PHE A 74 -8.32 7.91 7.85
CA PHE A 74 -7.43 6.84 8.28
C PHE A 74 -6.96 6.97 9.72
N TYR A 75 -6.62 8.17 10.17
CA TYR A 75 -6.14 8.36 11.54
C TYR A 75 -6.73 9.62 12.13
N ASN A 76 -7.51 9.43 13.19
CA ASN A 76 -8.03 10.52 13.99
C ASN A 76 -6.98 10.88 15.07
N GLN A 77 -6.37 12.05 14.95
CA GLN A 77 -5.33 12.51 15.88
C GLN A 77 -5.84 12.73 17.30
N ASP A 78 -7.13 13.07 17.46
CA ASP A 78 -7.73 13.36 18.77
C ASP A 78 -8.05 12.08 19.54
N THR A 79 -8.52 11.04 18.84
CA THR A 79 -8.93 9.77 19.46
C THR A 79 -7.88 8.68 19.36
N GLY A 80 -6.87 8.84 18.51
CA GLY A 80 -5.89 7.80 18.17
C GLY A 80 -6.49 6.60 17.42
N ILE A 81 -7.73 6.71 16.92
CA ILE A 81 -8.39 5.64 16.19
C ILE A 81 -7.78 5.53 14.78
N PHE A 82 -7.53 4.29 14.38
CA PHE A 82 -6.96 3.89 13.11
C PHE A 82 -8.05 3.18 12.29
N ASP A 83 -8.21 3.55 11.03
CA ASP A 83 -9.12 2.94 10.07
C ASP A 83 -8.33 2.57 8.80
N GLU A 84 -7.62 1.44 8.84
CA GLU A 84 -6.83 0.94 7.72
C GLU A 84 -7.65 0.79 6.42
N PRO A 85 -8.88 0.25 6.44
CA PRO A 85 -9.70 0.11 5.24
C PRO A 85 -9.91 1.41 4.44
N SER A 86 -9.90 2.58 5.10
CA SER A 86 -10.02 3.88 4.41
C SER A 86 -8.87 4.16 3.41
N PHE A 87 -7.73 3.49 3.60
CA PHE A 87 -6.59 3.51 2.68
C PHE A 87 -6.59 2.39 1.66
N GLY A 88 -7.46 1.39 1.81
CA GLY A 88 -7.60 0.29 0.88
C GLY A 88 -7.75 0.75 -0.58
N SER A 89 -7.15 -0.02 -1.49
CA SER A 89 -7.31 0.17 -2.93
C SER A 89 -7.39 -1.18 -3.64
N ARG A 90 -8.24 -1.24 -4.68
CA ARG A 90 -8.28 -2.32 -5.68
C ARG A 90 -8.60 -1.72 -7.07
N PRO A 91 -8.13 -2.32 -8.17
CA PRO A 91 -7.09 -3.36 -8.19
C PRO A 91 -5.72 -2.76 -7.86
N GLY A 92 -4.79 -3.59 -7.40
CA GLY A 92 -3.40 -3.23 -7.15
C GLY A 92 -2.49 -4.45 -7.22
N ASP A 93 -1.20 -4.25 -6.99
CA ASP A 93 -0.18 -5.26 -7.23
C ASP A 93 -0.35 -6.56 -6.44
N LEU A 94 -0.99 -6.47 -5.27
CA LEU A 94 -1.10 -7.55 -4.32
C LEU A 94 -2.53 -7.74 -3.80
N SER A 95 -3.47 -6.90 -4.22
CA SER A 95 -4.85 -6.85 -3.68
C SER A 95 -5.66 -8.09 -4.03
N GLY A 96 -5.49 -8.58 -5.26
CA GLY A 96 -6.48 -9.47 -5.86
C GLY A 96 -7.88 -8.86 -5.71
N LEU A 97 -8.79 -9.61 -5.09
CA LEU A 97 -10.18 -9.20 -4.88
C LEU A 97 -10.41 -8.35 -3.62
N THR A 98 -9.42 -8.24 -2.73
CA THR A 98 -9.56 -7.57 -1.42
C THR A 98 -8.87 -6.21 -1.47
N PRO A 99 -9.53 -5.11 -1.08
CA PRO A 99 -8.86 -3.83 -0.91
C PRO A 99 -7.74 -3.94 0.14
N LEU A 100 -6.53 -3.53 -0.21
CA LEU A 100 -5.37 -3.54 0.69
C LEU A 100 -4.72 -2.16 0.77
N THR A 101 -4.16 -1.82 1.94
CA THR A 101 -3.28 -0.66 2.11
C THR A 101 -1.83 -1.04 1.82
N TYR A 102 -1.22 -0.22 0.97
CA TYR A 102 0.18 -0.34 0.59
C TYR A 102 1.02 0.67 1.35
N TRP A 103 2.06 0.18 1.99
CA TRP A 103 3.07 0.95 2.69
C TRP A 103 4.41 0.83 1.96
N THR A 104 5.34 1.74 2.21
CA THR A 104 6.72 1.60 1.73
C THR A 104 7.69 2.06 2.80
N PRO A 105 8.81 1.36 3.03
CA PRO A 105 9.87 1.85 3.90
C PRO A 105 10.77 2.90 3.21
N GLN A 106 10.59 3.13 1.91
CA GLN A 106 11.35 4.10 1.12
C GLN A 106 10.56 5.40 1.01
N ARG A 107 11.05 6.48 1.65
CA ARG A 107 10.33 7.76 1.65
C ARG A 107 10.18 8.33 0.23
N GLU A 108 11.18 8.10 -0.61
CA GLU A 108 11.24 8.53 -2.00
C GLU A 108 10.14 7.89 -2.85
N VAL A 109 9.74 6.64 -2.55
CA VAL A 109 8.55 6.02 -3.18
C VAL A 109 7.30 6.81 -2.79
N ALA A 110 7.12 7.14 -1.51
CA ALA A 110 5.97 7.91 -1.06
C ALA A 110 5.96 9.32 -1.68
N ASP A 111 7.10 9.98 -1.82
CA ASP A 111 7.23 11.27 -2.51
C ASP A 111 6.87 11.16 -4.01
N ALA A 112 7.32 10.09 -4.70
CA ALA A 112 6.94 9.83 -6.09
C ALA A 112 5.42 9.67 -6.25
N TYR A 113 4.77 8.91 -5.35
CA TYR A 113 3.31 8.78 -5.33
C TYR A 113 2.61 10.09 -4.98
N ALA A 114 3.17 10.91 -4.08
CA ALA A 114 2.64 12.24 -3.78
C ALA A 114 2.64 13.12 -5.04
N GLY A 115 3.73 13.06 -5.82
CA GLY A 115 3.85 13.72 -7.10
C GLY A 115 2.81 13.25 -8.12
N TYR A 116 2.65 11.93 -8.27
CA TYR A 116 1.63 11.34 -9.13
C TYR A 116 0.21 11.77 -8.73
N LEU A 117 -0.13 11.74 -7.43
CA LEU A 117 -1.42 12.20 -6.92
C LEU A 117 -1.64 13.68 -7.21
N LYS A 118 -0.62 14.52 -7.04
CA LYS A 118 -0.68 15.96 -7.34
C LYS A 118 -0.92 16.22 -8.83
N HIS A 119 -0.28 15.46 -9.70
CA HIS A 119 -0.52 15.54 -11.14
C HIS A 119 -1.96 15.14 -11.50
N ARG A 120 -2.47 14.06 -10.91
CA ARG A 120 -3.84 13.56 -11.16
C ARG A 120 -4.93 14.47 -10.58
N ILE A 121 -4.66 15.11 -9.45
CA ILE A 121 -5.61 15.96 -8.73
C ILE A 121 -4.90 17.25 -8.30
N PRO A 122 -4.71 18.22 -9.22
CA PRO A 122 -3.87 19.41 -8.98
C PRO A 122 -4.24 20.23 -7.76
N PHE A 123 -5.52 20.27 -7.39
CA PHE A 123 -6.02 21.03 -6.25
C PHE A 123 -6.05 20.25 -4.94
N ALA A 124 -5.78 18.94 -4.97
CA ALA A 124 -5.73 18.15 -3.74
C ALA A 124 -4.57 18.60 -2.85
N LYS A 125 -4.85 18.64 -1.55
CA LYS A 125 -3.83 18.68 -0.50
C LYS A 125 -3.33 17.26 -0.32
N ILE A 126 -2.02 17.07 -0.51
CA ILE A 126 -1.38 15.76 -0.39
C ILE A 126 -0.71 15.65 0.97
N THR A 127 -0.81 14.49 1.59
CA THR A 127 -0.25 14.18 2.89
C THR A 127 0.57 12.90 2.77
N ILE A 128 1.78 12.90 3.34
CA ILE A 128 2.50 11.66 3.62
C ILE A 128 2.25 11.27 5.06
N THR A 129 1.63 10.12 5.24
CA THR A 129 1.51 9.45 6.53
C THR A 129 2.76 8.62 6.76
N GLU A 130 3.42 8.85 7.89
CA GLU A 130 4.54 8.07 8.42
C GLU A 130 4.06 7.31 9.65
N VAL A 131 4.39 6.02 9.72
CA VAL A 131 4.20 5.20 10.92
C VAL A 131 5.51 4.51 11.28
N GLU A 132 5.74 4.32 12.58
CA GLU A 132 6.94 3.67 13.10
C GLU A 132 6.60 2.27 13.61
N VAL A 133 7.33 1.27 13.11
CA VAL A 133 7.09 -0.14 13.41
C VAL A 133 8.34 -0.73 14.06
N GLY A 134 8.19 -1.37 15.21
CA GLY A 134 9.32 -1.96 15.93
C GLY A 134 9.74 -3.28 15.32
N GLU A 135 11.04 -3.60 15.34
CA GLU A 135 11.56 -4.87 14.81
C GLU A 135 10.92 -6.09 15.47
N GLN A 136 10.72 -6.04 16.80
CA GLN A 136 10.08 -7.12 17.56
C GLN A 136 8.68 -7.47 17.02
N PHE A 137 7.92 -6.47 16.57
CA PHE A 137 6.63 -6.68 15.95
C PHE A 137 6.77 -7.34 14.57
N LEU A 138 7.69 -6.85 13.74
CA LEU A 138 7.93 -7.41 12.40
C LEU A 138 8.38 -8.89 12.45
N GLU A 139 9.17 -9.27 13.44
CA GLU A 139 9.59 -10.65 13.67
C GLU A 139 8.40 -11.60 13.88
N THR A 140 7.28 -11.11 14.42
CA THR A 140 6.06 -11.92 14.62
C THR A 140 5.31 -12.21 13.31
N LEU A 141 5.51 -11.40 12.26
CA LEU A 141 4.67 -11.41 11.07
C LEU A 141 5.13 -12.37 9.97
N ARG A 142 6.30 -13.01 10.08
CA ARG A 142 6.81 -13.97 9.07
C ARG A 142 6.67 -13.47 7.62
N PRO A 143 7.46 -12.47 7.21
CA PRO A 143 7.32 -11.84 5.89
C PRO A 143 7.54 -12.79 4.73
N VAL A 144 6.72 -12.65 3.69
CA VAL A 144 6.95 -13.28 2.39
C VAL A 144 7.43 -12.22 1.41
N CYS A 145 8.63 -12.44 0.89
CA CYS A 145 9.35 -11.52 0.03
C CYS A 145 9.21 -11.94 -1.45
N LEU A 146 8.58 -11.09 -2.26
CA LEU A 146 8.37 -11.23 -3.70
C LEU A 146 9.21 -10.20 -4.48
N TRP A 147 10.53 -10.32 -4.39
CA TRP A 147 11.48 -9.35 -4.96
C TRP A 147 11.97 -9.82 -6.32
N ALA A 148 12.27 -8.90 -7.23
CA ALA A 148 13.15 -9.17 -8.35
C ALA A 148 14.52 -9.61 -7.82
N THR A 149 15.13 -10.58 -8.48
CA THR A 149 16.38 -11.19 -8.00
C THR A 149 17.60 -10.38 -8.46
N ALA A 150 18.74 -10.56 -7.78
CA ALA A 150 19.95 -9.76 -7.98
C ALA A 150 20.60 -9.92 -9.37
N ASN A 151 20.26 -10.98 -10.12
CA ASN A 151 20.78 -11.26 -11.46
C ASN A 151 19.89 -10.66 -12.57
N ASP A 152 19.13 -9.61 -12.25
CA ASP A 152 18.14 -8.98 -13.13
C ASP A 152 16.99 -9.87 -13.61
N SER A 153 16.87 -11.10 -13.08
CA SER A 153 15.74 -11.95 -13.39
C SER A 153 14.54 -11.63 -12.50
N MET A 154 13.37 -11.53 -13.13
CA MET A 154 12.11 -11.34 -12.45
C MET A 154 11.74 -12.60 -11.67
N ASN A 155 11.18 -12.43 -10.46
CA ASN A 155 10.65 -13.54 -9.69
C ASN A 155 9.33 -14.02 -10.31
N PRO A 156 9.23 -15.28 -10.79
CA PRO A 156 8.02 -15.77 -11.45
C PRO A 156 6.79 -15.75 -10.56
N VAL A 157 6.97 -15.97 -9.25
CA VAL A 157 5.89 -15.91 -8.25
C VAL A 157 5.35 -14.49 -8.14
N PHE A 158 6.24 -13.48 -8.13
CA PHE A 158 5.86 -12.07 -8.15
C PHE A 158 5.08 -11.73 -9.43
N GLN A 159 5.66 -12.02 -10.61
CA GLN A 159 5.09 -11.64 -11.90
C GLN A 159 3.66 -12.19 -12.06
N GLU A 160 3.47 -13.49 -11.85
CA GLU A 160 2.17 -14.13 -12.03
C GLU A 160 1.16 -13.67 -10.98
N PHE A 161 1.56 -13.59 -9.70
CA PHE A 161 0.64 -13.17 -8.65
C PHE A 161 0.19 -11.72 -8.83
N THR A 162 1.10 -10.83 -9.22
CA THR A 162 0.80 -9.42 -9.45
C THR A 162 -0.02 -9.22 -10.73
N TRP A 163 0.28 -9.96 -11.80
CA TRP A 163 -0.55 -9.96 -13.01
C TRP A 163 -1.98 -10.40 -12.71
N LEU A 164 -2.16 -11.53 -12.00
CA LEU A 164 -3.48 -11.98 -11.54
C LEU A 164 -4.15 -10.93 -10.64
N SER A 165 -3.39 -10.30 -9.74
CA SER A 165 -3.94 -9.32 -8.77
C SER A 165 -4.49 -8.07 -9.46
N ARG A 166 -3.84 -7.64 -10.54
CA ARG A 166 -4.31 -6.52 -11.38
C ARG A 166 -5.42 -6.95 -12.34
N ASN A 167 -5.48 -8.22 -12.73
CA ASN A 167 -6.50 -8.77 -13.61
C ASN A 167 -7.58 -9.51 -12.81
N GLU A 168 -8.46 -8.76 -12.15
CA GLU A 168 -9.46 -9.29 -11.20
C GLU A 168 -10.30 -10.46 -11.74
N ARG A 169 -10.56 -10.48 -13.06
CA ARG A 169 -11.31 -11.55 -13.74
C ARG A 169 -10.64 -12.92 -13.56
N ASP A 170 -9.32 -12.94 -13.63
CA ASP A 170 -8.52 -14.15 -13.58
C ASP A 170 -8.11 -14.51 -12.15
N PHE A 171 -8.22 -13.57 -11.19
CA PHE A 171 -7.84 -13.83 -9.80
C PHE A 171 -8.68 -14.95 -9.14
N HIS A 172 -9.92 -15.15 -9.57
CA HIS A 172 -10.74 -16.29 -9.13
C HIS A 172 -10.12 -17.66 -9.47
N GLN A 173 -9.23 -17.70 -10.45
CA GLN A 173 -8.53 -18.89 -10.93
C GLN A 173 -7.08 -18.95 -10.43
N ILE A 174 -6.79 -18.35 -9.26
CA ILE A 174 -5.44 -18.37 -8.70
C ILE A 174 -4.87 -19.80 -8.64
N PRO A 175 -3.70 -20.05 -9.26
CA PRO A 175 -3.07 -21.37 -9.26
C PRO A 175 -2.88 -21.89 -7.84
N PRO A 176 -3.10 -23.20 -7.57
CA PRO A 176 -2.96 -23.77 -6.23
C PRO A 176 -1.62 -23.43 -5.55
N ARG A 177 -0.54 -23.40 -6.33
CA ARG A 177 0.81 -23.05 -5.84
C ARG A 177 0.97 -21.60 -5.38
N LEU A 178 0.06 -20.69 -5.72
CA LEU A 178 0.08 -19.29 -5.28
C LEU A 178 -0.91 -19.00 -4.15
N ARG A 179 -1.80 -19.94 -3.80
CA ARG A 179 -2.85 -19.72 -2.78
C ARG A 179 -2.29 -19.37 -1.42
N PHE A 180 -1.09 -19.84 -1.07
CA PHE A 180 -0.42 -19.50 0.19
C PHE A 180 -0.18 -17.99 0.34
N LEU A 181 -0.09 -17.23 -0.77
CA LEU A 181 0.05 -15.78 -0.74
C LEU A 181 -1.22 -15.07 -0.27
N SER A 182 -2.38 -15.73 -0.35
CA SER A 182 -3.64 -15.20 0.20
C SER A 182 -3.67 -15.21 1.73
N ASP A 183 -2.95 -16.15 2.35
CA ASP A 183 -3.01 -16.44 3.79
C ASP A 183 -1.80 -15.88 4.57
N CYS A 184 -0.88 -15.21 3.89
CA CYS A 184 0.28 -14.62 4.55
C CYS A 184 -0.10 -13.38 5.38
N ASN A 185 0.69 -13.11 6.42
CA ASN A 185 0.50 -11.92 7.25
C ASN A 185 1.02 -10.66 6.55
N ILE A 186 2.24 -10.71 6.01
CA ILE A 186 2.84 -9.57 5.32
C ILE A 186 3.49 -10.01 4.00
N LEU A 187 3.14 -9.28 2.93
CA LEU A 187 3.82 -9.34 1.64
C LEU A 187 4.74 -8.14 1.49
N ILE A 188 5.96 -8.40 1.03
CA ILE A 188 6.91 -7.37 0.63
C ILE A 188 7.28 -7.63 -0.82
N ALA A 189 7.03 -6.67 -1.70
CA ALA A 189 7.23 -6.85 -3.14
C ALA A 189 7.80 -5.59 -3.80
N ASN A 190 8.33 -5.74 -5.01
CA ASN A 190 8.54 -4.58 -5.87
C ASN A 190 7.20 -3.99 -6.35
N ILE A 191 7.26 -2.79 -6.91
CA ILE A 191 6.10 -2.03 -7.39
C ILE A 191 6.09 -2.00 -8.90
N LEU A 192 4.95 -2.26 -9.53
CA LEU A 192 4.77 -2.05 -10.97
C LEU A 192 4.43 -0.58 -11.28
N ALA A 193 5.20 0.04 -12.17
CA ALA A 193 5.15 1.48 -12.44
C ALA A 193 3.92 1.90 -13.28
N HIS A 194 3.42 1.02 -14.14
CA HIS A 194 2.38 1.38 -15.10
C HIS A 194 0.97 1.23 -14.52
N LYS A 195 -0.05 1.76 -15.21
CA LYS A 195 -1.46 1.59 -14.84
C LYS A 195 -1.94 0.14 -15.05
N ASN A 196 -3.01 -0.25 -14.37
CA ASN A 196 -3.60 -1.59 -14.47
C ASN A 196 -3.93 -1.98 -15.93
N ILE A 197 -4.42 -1.03 -16.73
CA ILE A 197 -4.77 -1.25 -18.15
C ILE A 197 -3.63 -1.82 -19.01
N LYS A 198 -2.36 -1.54 -18.68
CA LYS A 198 -1.22 -2.15 -19.37
C LYS A 198 -1.24 -3.67 -19.18
N TYR A 199 -1.37 -4.10 -17.92
CA TYR A 199 -1.28 -5.51 -17.52
C TYR A 199 -2.55 -6.29 -17.79
N GLU A 200 -3.72 -5.64 -17.76
CA GLU A 200 -4.99 -6.22 -18.23
C GLU A 200 -4.93 -6.61 -19.72
N ARG A 201 -4.14 -5.89 -20.52
CA ARG A 201 -3.92 -6.18 -21.95
C ARG A 201 -2.79 -7.17 -22.19
N THR A 202 -1.98 -7.47 -21.18
CA THR A 202 -0.89 -8.42 -21.27
C THR A 202 -1.46 -9.84 -21.23
N GLU A 203 -1.23 -10.62 -22.28
CA GLU A 203 -1.75 -11.99 -22.41
C GLU A 203 -1.03 -13.02 -21.52
N ASP A 204 0.24 -12.76 -21.17
CA ASP A 204 1.06 -13.65 -20.35
C ASP A 204 1.86 -12.84 -19.32
N TRP A 205 1.75 -13.22 -18.04
CA TRP A 205 2.49 -12.61 -16.94
C TRP A 205 4.02 -12.64 -17.13
N ARG A 206 4.54 -13.58 -17.93
CA ARG A 206 5.97 -13.67 -18.26
C ARG A 206 6.50 -12.47 -19.04
N LEU A 207 5.61 -11.70 -19.67
CA LEU A 207 5.94 -10.48 -20.40
C LEU A 207 6.15 -9.27 -19.46
N ILE A 208 5.95 -9.43 -18.15
CA ILE A 208 6.31 -8.38 -17.19
C ILE A 208 7.82 -8.37 -17.04
N GLU A 209 8.45 -7.27 -17.43
CA GLU A 209 9.90 -7.11 -17.44
C GLU A 209 10.38 -6.23 -16.28
N ARG A 210 11.70 -6.21 -16.04
CA ARG A 210 12.30 -5.34 -15.01
C ARG A 210 11.99 -3.86 -15.26
N SER A 211 11.94 -3.43 -16.53
CA SER A 211 11.58 -2.06 -16.92
C SER A 211 10.14 -1.68 -16.57
N ASP A 212 9.29 -2.64 -16.21
CA ASP A 212 7.95 -2.38 -15.73
C ASP A 212 7.90 -2.03 -14.23
N LEU A 213 9.02 -2.22 -13.52
CA LEU A 213 9.14 -1.90 -12.11
C LEU A 213 9.40 -0.42 -11.90
N LEU A 214 8.87 0.12 -10.81
CA LEU A 214 9.12 1.49 -10.40
C LEU A 214 10.60 1.64 -9.99
N GLU A 215 11.32 2.49 -10.71
CA GLU A 215 12.66 2.94 -10.32
C GLU A 215 12.58 4.31 -9.64
N ILE A 216 13.30 4.44 -8.53
CA ILE A 216 13.43 5.67 -7.76
C ILE A 216 14.89 5.94 -7.42
N LYS A 217 15.23 7.20 -7.20
CA LYS A 217 16.59 7.61 -6.83
C LYS A 217 16.69 7.76 -5.31
N ILE A 218 17.50 6.91 -4.66
CA ILE A 218 17.79 6.95 -3.22
C ILE A 218 19.29 7.20 -3.07
N ASP A 219 19.67 8.24 -2.34
CA ASP A 219 21.08 8.61 -2.10
C ASP A 219 21.92 8.73 -3.40
N GLY A 220 21.29 9.17 -4.49
CA GLY A 220 21.95 9.32 -5.78
C GLY A 220 21.93 8.07 -6.68
N GLU A 221 21.51 6.92 -6.15
CA GLU A 221 21.49 5.64 -6.86
C GLU A 221 20.07 5.26 -7.30
N ASN A 222 19.95 4.67 -8.50
CA ASN A 222 18.68 4.09 -8.95
C ASN A 222 18.42 2.79 -8.19
N ARG A 223 17.27 2.71 -7.53
CA ARG A 223 16.80 1.54 -6.79
C ARG A 223 15.37 1.21 -7.17
N LEU A 224 15.01 -0.06 -7.03
CA LEU A 224 13.63 -0.48 -7.23
C LEU A 224 12.78 -0.05 -6.03
N GLY A 225 11.60 0.48 -6.33
CA GLY A 225 10.57 0.76 -5.36
C GLY A 225 10.06 -0.54 -4.73
N ILE A 226 9.85 -0.52 -3.40
CA ILE A 226 9.29 -1.64 -2.64
C ILE A 226 8.04 -1.21 -1.89
N GLN A 227 7.08 -2.13 -1.79
CA GLN A 227 5.83 -1.98 -1.07
C GLN A 227 5.60 -3.13 -0.10
N TRP A 228 4.94 -2.81 1.01
CA TRP A 228 4.58 -3.69 2.10
C TRP A 228 3.06 -3.70 2.22
N VAL A 229 2.49 -4.89 2.43
CA VAL A 229 1.06 -5.07 2.62
C VAL A 229 0.81 -6.03 3.76
N PHE A 230 0.11 -5.56 4.79
CA PHE A 230 -0.44 -6.40 5.87
C PHE A 230 -1.74 -7.00 5.35
N ARG A 231 -1.78 -8.31 5.16
CA ARG A 231 -2.81 -8.98 4.36
C ARG A 231 -3.83 -9.70 5.21
N SER A 232 -3.39 -10.60 6.11
CA SER A 232 -4.29 -11.28 7.03
C SER A 232 -5.01 -10.26 7.91
N ARG A 233 -6.24 -10.59 8.33
CA ARG A 233 -7.01 -9.71 9.22
C ARG A 233 -6.25 -9.48 10.52
N GLU A 234 -5.69 -10.55 11.06
CA GLU A 234 -4.92 -10.58 12.30
C GLU A 234 -3.69 -9.67 12.20
N SER A 235 -2.95 -9.70 11.08
CA SER A 235 -1.78 -8.84 10.89
C SER A 235 -2.15 -7.36 10.78
N ARG A 236 -3.30 -7.04 10.17
CA ARG A 236 -3.80 -5.68 10.07
C ARG A 236 -4.21 -5.16 11.45
N GLU A 237 -5.04 -5.88 12.17
CA GLU A 237 -5.45 -5.51 13.54
C GLU A 237 -4.23 -5.33 14.46
N ALA A 238 -3.25 -6.24 14.37
CA ALA A 238 -2.01 -6.13 15.14
C ALA A 238 -1.17 -4.90 14.73
N PHE A 239 -1.10 -4.58 13.45
CA PHE A 239 -0.43 -3.38 12.94
C PHE A 239 -1.10 -2.08 13.42
N GLU A 240 -2.43 -2.02 13.38
CA GLU A 240 -3.19 -0.87 13.89
C GLU A 240 -2.94 -0.66 15.38
N GLN A 241 -2.95 -1.73 16.16
CA GLN A 241 -2.66 -1.67 17.60
C GLN A 241 -1.21 -1.21 17.86
N HIS A 242 -0.25 -1.73 17.09
CA HIS A 242 1.16 -1.39 17.23
C HIS A 242 1.43 0.09 16.87
N CYS A 243 0.79 0.59 15.83
CA CYS A 243 0.99 1.96 15.34
C CYS A 243 0.18 3.01 16.11
N ARG A 244 -0.71 2.60 17.03
CA ARG A 244 -1.56 3.54 17.78
C ARG A 244 -0.72 4.55 18.56
N GLY A 245 -0.88 5.83 18.22
CA GLY A 245 -0.12 6.94 18.82
C GLY A 245 1.25 7.20 18.18
N ASN A 246 1.67 6.38 17.22
CA ASN A 246 2.95 6.48 16.51
C ASN A 246 2.75 6.86 15.02
N VAL A 247 1.75 7.70 14.75
CA VAL A 247 1.39 8.15 13.39
C VAL A 247 1.73 9.63 13.24
N LYS A 248 2.50 9.98 12.21
CA LYS A 248 2.78 11.37 11.82
C LYS A 248 2.18 11.63 10.45
N GLN A 249 1.53 12.78 10.28
CA GLN A 249 0.94 13.19 9.01
C GLN A 249 1.54 14.51 8.56
N ASN A 250 2.31 14.46 7.47
CA ASN A 250 3.04 15.60 6.95
C ASN A 250 2.34 16.13 5.70
N ASN A 251 1.85 17.36 5.75
CA ASN A 251 1.20 18.00 4.60
C ASN A 251 2.22 18.53 3.61
N ILE A 252 2.11 18.09 2.36
CA ILE A 252 3.01 18.44 1.27
C ILE A 252 2.28 19.40 0.33
N ASN A 253 1.89 20.56 0.85
CA ASN A 253 1.20 21.57 0.05
C ASN A 253 2.16 22.39 -0.84
N MET A 254 3.47 22.13 -0.75
CA MET A 254 4.53 22.99 -1.27
C MET A 254 5.56 22.30 -2.17
N LEU A 255 5.23 21.15 -2.78
CA LEU A 255 6.04 20.70 -3.91
C LEU A 255 5.82 21.71 -5.04
N ALA A 256 6.81 22.57 -5.26
CA ALA A 256 6.90 23.36 -6.46
C ALA A 256 6.80 22.38 -7.64
N VAL A 257 5.80 22.57 -8.48
CA VAL A 257 5.41 21.66 -9.57
C VAL A 257 6.58 21.36 -10.54
N SER A 258 7.65 22.16 -10.49
CA SER A 258 8.79 22.09 -11.39
C SER A 258 9.63 20.80 -11.29
N GLU A 259 9.75 20.15 -10.13
CA GLU A 259 10.56 18.92 -9.98
C GLU A 259 9.75 17.63 -10.17
N VAL A 260 8.43 17.71 -9.99
CA VAL A 260 7.52 16.55 -10.08
C VAL A 260 7.24 16.14 -11.54
N SER A 261 7.50 17.04 -12.50
CA SER A 261 7.14 16.86 -13.90
C SER A 261 7.84 15.66 -14.56
N GLU A 262 9.12 15.39 -14.28
CA GLU A 262 9.85 14.27 -14.92
C GLU A 262 9.35 12.89 -14.46
N MET A 263 9.01 12.74 -13.17
CA MET A 263 8.42 11.50 -12.65
C MET A 263 6.96 11.32 -13.08
N ALA A 264 6.16 12.39 -13.05
CA ALA A 264 4.78 12.35 -13.51
C ALA A 264 4.68 12.08 -15.01
N GLU A 265 5.64 12.54 -15.82
CA GLU A 265 5.71 12.20 -17.24
C GLU A 265 6.00 10.72 -17.47
N THR A 266 6.87 10.12 -16.66
CA THR A 266 7.17 8.68 -16.73
C THR A 266 5.95 7.84 -16.34
N MET A 267 5.19 8.25 -15.32
CA MET A 267 3.95 7.57 -14.91
C MET A 267 2.71 7.95 -15.75
N GLY A 268 2.76 9.07 -16.48
CA GLY A 268 1.62 9.70 -17.15
C GLY A 268 1.56 9.51 -18.67
N ARG A 269 2.71 9.40 -19.35
CA ARG A 269 2.80 9.32 -20.83
C ARG A 269 2.53 7.93 -21.42
N GLN A 270 2.22 6.91 -20.62
CA GLN A 270 2.06 5.52 -21.07
C GLN A 270 0.79 4.86 -20.54
#